data_AF-A0A653EQA9-F1
#
_entry.id   AF-A0A653EQA9-F1
#
_cell.length_a   1.000
_cell.length_b   1.000
_cell.length_c   1.000
_cell.angle_alpha   90.00
_cell.angle_beta   90.00
_cell.angle_gamma   90.00
#
_symmetry.space_group_name_H-M   'P 1'
#
loop_
_entity.id
_entity.type
_entity.pdbx_description
1 polymer ?
#
loop_
_entity_poly.entity_id
_entity_poly.type
_entity_poly.pdbx_seq_one_letter_code
_entity_poly.pdbx_strand_id
1 'polypeptide(L)'
;MRSSGDPVPSISEAAATGEIADLYADIRQTLGMTFVNLIWRNLASIPGALRWTWDTMKPLYANGAVYREADSLRQGQELPPVPQLSAAALQSVGIGADDQNVIRTTLSGYDTGNPLNLVGFCAVRARLHGLTPPACPCIQQAPRRPPPAACALLMNLDEMAPHVAEMVRIVNLIGARGRARDLQVSLPRNLAHWPGMLVLYYTALQPLHDNGSLLAAIDAVIADGRRRGHAVSGALGNTGLPDTETATAIRDSLENLVPNAMARMIPVVSLLLRLLPRETDNAR
;
A
#
# COMPACT_ATOMS: atom_id res chain seq x y z
N MET A 1 21.33 -13.49 -0.65
CA MET A 1 21.53 -12.46 -1.70
C MET A 1 20.49 -11.37 -1.47
N ARG A 2 20.90 -10.11 -1.36
CA ARG A 2 19.94 -8.99 -1.35
C ARG A 2 19.18 -9.04 -2.68
N SER A 3 17.86 -9.09 -2.65
CA SER A 3 17.06 -8.85 -3.87
C SER A 3 17.37 -7.43 -4.32
N SER A 4 17.94 -7.29 -5.51
CA SER A 4 18.30 -6.01 -6.10
C SER A 4 17.03 -5.14 -6.21
N GLY A 5 16.85 -4.20 -5.27
CA GLY A 5 15.77 -3.19 -5.35
C GLY A 5 14.90 -2.99 -4.11
N ASP A 6 14.94 -3.85 -3.09
CA ASP A 6 14.18 -3.58 -1.85
C ASP A 6 14.95 -2.67 -0.88
N PRO A 7 14.31 -1.66 -0.29
CA PRO A 7 14.98 -0.68 0.58
C PRO A 7 15.24 -1.21 2.00
N VAL A 8 14.74 -2.40 2.33
CA VAL A 8 14.86 -3.03 3.66
C VAL A 8 15.18 -4.52 3.49
N PRO A 9 15.78 -5.20 4.50
CA PRO A 9 15.95 -6.64 4.47
C PRO A 9 14.63 -7.34 4.16
N SER A 10 14.63 -8.29 3.23
CA SER A 10 13.41 -8.96 2.78
C SER A 10 13.71 -10.36 2.24
N ILE A 11 12.69 -11.22 2.24
CA ILE A 11 12.72 -12.50 1.52
C ILE A 11 11.72 -12.41 0.36
N SER A 12 12.21 -12.46 -0.87
CA SER A 12 11.36 -12.44 -2.07
C SER A 12 10.52 -13.73 -2.16
N GLU A 13 9.40 -13.68 -2.88
CA GLU A 13 8.56 -14.87 -3.07
C GLU A 13 9.33 -15.99 -3.78
N ALA A 14 10.17 -15.65 -4.76
CA ALA A 14 11.01 -16.63 -5.47
C ALA A 14 12.06 -17.29 -4.56
N ALA A 15 12.49 -16.61 -3.47
CA ALA A 15 13.44 -17.13 -2.51
C ALA A 15 12.77 -17.81 -1.30
N ALA A 16 11.44 -17.68 -1.16
CA ALA A 16 10.69 -18.26 -0.06
C ALA A 16 10.62 -19.78 -0.21
N THR A 17 10.96 -20.51 0.85
CA THR A 17 10.87 -21.96 0.92
C THR A 17 10.26 -22.39 2.26
N GLY A 18 9.75 -23.63 2.33
CA GLY A 18 9.15 -24.19 3.53
C GLY A 18 8.04 -23.30 4.10
N GLU A 19 8.10 -23.06 5.42
CA GLU A 19 7.07 -22.32 6.15
C GLU A 19 6.79 -20.92 5.59
N ILE A 20 7.81 -20.19 5.12
CA ILE A 20 7.62 -18.83 4.58
C ILE A 20 6.79 -18.88 3.30
N ALA A 21 7.02 -19.87 2.43
CA ALA A 21 6.26 -20.04 1.20
C ALA A 21 4.79 -20.39 1.49
N ASP A 22 4.55 -21.24 2.49
CA ASP A 22 3.20 -21.62 2.93
C ASP A 22 2.44 -20.40 3.51
N LEU A 23 3.12 -19.61 4.34
CA LEU A 23 2.57 -18.37 4.89
C LEU A 23 2.26 -17.35 3.80
N TYR A 24 3.14 -17.18 2.81
CA TYR A 24 2.90 -16.30 1.67
C TYR A 24 1.69 -16.75 0.84
N ALA A 25 1.52 -18.06 0.62
CA ALA A 25 0.35 -18.60 -0.07
C ALA A 25 -0.95 -18.30 0.70
N ASP A 26 -0.96 -18.50 2.02
CA ASP A 26 -2.12 -18.22 2.87
C ASP A 26 -2.47 -16.73 2.93
N ILE A 27 -1.46 -15.86 3.04
CA ILE A 27 -1.62 -14.40 2.97
C ILE A 27 -2.25 -13.99 1.63
N ARG A 28 -1.74 -14.49 0.50
CA ARG A 28 -2.29 -14.19 -0.83
C ARG A 28 -3.72 -14.66 -0.97
N GLN A 29 -4.03 -15.88 -0.53
CA GLN A 29 -5.38 -16.43 -0.58
C GLN A 29 -6.35 -15.62 0.27
N THR A 30 -5.98 -15.33 1.52
CA THR A 30 -6.84 -14.62 2.48
C THR A 30 -7.06 -13.16 2.07
N LEU A 31 -6.02 -12.49 1.57
CA LEU A 31 -6.09 -11.09 1.15
C LEU A 31 -6.41 -10.91 -0.34
N GLY A 32 -6.61 -11.98 -1.10
CA GLY A 32 -6.84 -11.90 -2.55
C GLY A 32 -5.73 -11.14 -3.30
N MET A 33 -4.48 -11.25 -2.84
CA MET A 33 -3.34 -10.57 -3.45
C MET A 33 -2.69 -11.48 -4.50
N THR A 34 -2.26 -10.91 -5.64
CA THR A 34 -1.49 -11.65 -6.66
C THR A 34 -0.03 -11.86 -6.26
N PHE A 35 0.51 -10.96 -5.43
CA PHE A 35 1.86 -11.00 -4.89
C PHE A 35 1.88 -10.52 -3.43
N VAL A 36 2.92 -10.89 -2.70
CA VAL A 36 3.15 -10.51 -1.31
C VAL A 36 3.89 -9.17 -1.25
N ASN A 37 3.29 -8.16 -0.62
CA ASN A 37 3.87 -6.82 -0.54
C ASN A 37 5.12 -6.75 0.37
N LEU A 38 5.84 -5.63 0.31
CA LEU A 38 7.15 -5.45 0.98
C LEU A 38 7.13 -5.70 2.49
N ILE A 39 6.05 -5.33 3.20
CA ILE A 39 5.99 -5.47 4.66
C ILE A 39 6.01 -6.94 5.09
N TRP A 40 5.23 -7.79 4.43
CA TRP A 40 5.27 -9.23 4.67
C TRP A 40 6.64 -9.82 4.33
N ARG A 41 7.24 -9.36 3.23
CA ARG A 41 8.59 -9.80 2.83
C ARG A 41 9.68 -9.36 3.80
N ASN A 42 9.54 -8.19 4.40
CA ASN A 42 10.43 -7.71 5.45
C ASN A 42 10.23 -8.50 6.75
N LEU A 43 8.99 -8.74 7.17
CA LEU A 43 8.70 -9.56 8.35
C LEU A 43 9.22 -10.99 8.21
N ALA A 44 9.25 -11.56 7.00
CA ALA A 44 9.85 -12.88 6.75
C ALA A 44 11.36 -12.94 7.02
N SER A 45 12.06 -11.81 6.90
CA SER A 45 13.50 -11.74 7.19
C SER A 45 13.82 -11.69 8.69
N ILE A 46 12.80 -11.54 9.54
CA ILE A 46 12.92 -11.49 11.00
C ILE A 46 12.43 -12.84 11.56
N PRO A 47 13.26 -13.62 12.28
CA PRO A 47 12.85 -14.90 12.84
C PRO A 47 11.54 -14.81 13.63
N GLY A 48 10.58 -15.70 13.34
CA GLY A 48 9.27 -15.78 14.02
C GLY A 48 8.28 -14.64 13.71
N ALA A 49 8.72 -13.52 13.14
CA ALA A 49 7.88 -12.33 12.97
C ALA A 49 6.75 -12.51 11.95
N LEU A 50 7.03 -13.14 10.80
CA LEU A 50 5.99 -13.38 9.78
C LEU A 50 4.86 -14.25 10.33
N ARG A 51 5.21 -15.42 10.90
CA ARG A 51 4.28 -16.35 11.52
C ARG A 51 3.43 -15.66 12.59
N TRP A 52 4.09 -15.03 13.56
CA TRP A 52 3.39 -14.37 14.66
C TRP A 52 2.45 -13.27 14.16
N THR A 53 2.93 -12.42 13.24
CA THR A 53 2.13 -11.30 12.73
C THR A 53 0.92 -11.81 11.95
N TRP A 54 1.11 -12.84 11.13
CA TRP A 54 0.03 -13.42 10.34
C TRP A 54 -1.04 -14.10 11.21
N ASP A 55 -0.63 -14.97 12.14
CA ASP A 55 -1.57 -15.65 13.03
C ASP A 55 -2.34 -14.65 13.92
N THR A 56 -1.70 -13.54 14.28
CA THR A 56 -2.32 -12.43 15.00
C THR A 56 -3.37 -11.71 14.15
N MET A 57 -3.08 -11.49 12.87
CA MET A 57 -3.95 -10.70 11.98
C MET A 57 -5.02 -11.52 11.28
N LYS A 58 -4.82 -12.83 11.05
CA LYS A 58 -5.75 -13.62 10.24
C LYS A 58 -7.21 -13.58 10.76
N PRO A 59 -7.48 -13.68 12.09
CA PRO A 59 -8.83 -13.57 12.62
C PRO A 59 -9.51 -12.21 12.39
N LEU A 60 -8.72 -11.13 12.29
CA LEU A 60 -9.24 -9.78 12.02
C LEU A 60 -9.93 -9.70 10.66
N TYR A 61 -9.39 -10.39 9.65
CA TYR A 61 -10.02 -10.46 8.32
C TYR A 61 -11.30 -11.30 8.32
N ALA A 62 -11.36 -12.37 9.13
CA ALA A 62 -12.58 -13.15 9.28
C ALA A 62 -13.70 -12.38 10.02
N ASN A 63 -13.34 -11.54 11.00
CA ASN A 63 -14.29 -10.67 11.72
C ASN A 63 -14.95 -9.63 10.79
N GLY A 64 -14.21 -9.13 9.81
CA GLY A 64 -14.71 -8.23 8.78
C GLY A 64 -14.68 -6.74 9.12
N ALA A 65 -14.52 -6.36 10.41
CA ALA A 65 -14.46 -4.95 10.83
C ALA A 65 -13.38 -4.14 10.10
N VAL A 66 -12.24 -4.77 9.83
CA VAL A 66 -11.11 -4.13 9.15
C VAL A 66 -11.46 -3.62 7.75
N TYR A 67 -12.33 -4.31 7.01
CA TYR A 67 -12.72 -3.88 5.65
C TYR A 67 -13.54 -2.60 5.69
N ARG A 68 -14.53 -2.52 6.59
CA ARG A 68 -15.36 -1.32 6.77
C ARG A 68 -14.52 -0.12 7.19
N GLU A 69 -13.58 -0.31 8.11
CA GLU A 69 -12.68 0.76 8.54
C GLU A 69 -11.73 1.20 7.43
N ALA A 70 -11.21 0.25 6.64
CA ALA A 70 -10.38 0.55 5.48
C ALA A 70 -11.15 1.34 4.41
N ASP A 71 -12.40 0.96 4.11
CA ASP A 71 -13.25 1.69 3.18
C ASP A 71 -13.60 3.08 3.69
N SER A 72 -13.91 3.20 4.99
CA SER A 72 -14.20 4.49 5.61
C SER A 72 -12.97 5.42 5.59
N LEU A 73 -11.77 4.89 5.84
CA LEU A 73 -10.52 5.64 5.72
C LEU A 73 -10.30 6.11 4.28
N ARG A 74 -10.52 5.23 3.30
CA ARG A 74 -10.35 5.51 1.87
C ARG A 74 -11.30 6.60 1.39
N GLN A 75 -12.58 6.54 1.79
CA GLN A 75 -13.62 7.49 1.40
C GLN A 75 -13.55 8.82 2.14
N GLY A 76 -13.09 8.81 3.40
CA GLY A 76 -13.03 9.99 4.28
C GLY A 76 -11.84 10.91 4.07
N GLN A 77 -11.04 10.72 3.01
CA GLN A 77 -9.84 11.53 2.78
C GLN A 77 -10.20 12.96 2.35
N GLU A 78 -9.70 13.94 3.11
CA GLU A 78 -9.66 15.34 2.70
C GLU A 78 -8.40 15.57 1.87
N LEU A 79 -8.58 15.71 0.56
CA LEU A 79 -7.47 15.82 -0.39
C LEU A 79 -7.53 17.15 -1.14
N PRO A 80 -6.37 17.79 -1.42
CA PRO A 80 -6.32 18.98 -2.26
C PRO A 80 -6.87 18.69 -3.67
N PRO A 81 -7.39 19.71 -4.37
CA PRO A 81 -7.88 19.54 -5.73
C PRO A 81 -6.73 19.25 -6.70
N VAL A 82 -7.02 18.45 -7.72
CA VAL A 82 -6.15 18.18 -8.86
C VAL A 82 -6.98 18.27 -10.15
N PRO A 83 -6.38 18.62 -11.29
CA PRO A 83 -7.13 18.68 -12.55
C PRO A 83 -7.54 17.27 -12.99
N GLN A 84 -8.75 17.15 -13.56
CA GLN A 84 -9.13 15.94 -14.29
C GLN A 84 -8.63 16.06 -15.73
N LEU A 85 -7.82 15.09 -16.17
CA LEU A 85 -7.26 15.06 -17.53
C LEU A 85 -8.30 14.51 -18.51
N SER A 86 -8.26 14.99 -19.75
CA SER A 86 -9.07 14.45 -20.85
C SER A 86 -8.38 13.25 -21.50
N ALA A 87 -9.16 12.40 -22.18
CA ALA A 87 -8.60 11.30 -22.98
C ALA A 87 -7.61 11.82 -24.04
N ALA A 88 -7.87 12.97 -24.65
CA ALA A 88 -6.96 13.62 -25.60
C ALA A 88 -5.63 14.04 -24.97
N ALA A 89 -5.64 14.58 -23.73
CA ALA A 89 -4.42 14.92 -23.01
C ALA A 89 -3.59 13.67 -22.70
N LEU A 90 -4.23 12.59 -22.28
CA LEU A 90 -3.57 11.30 -22.01
C LEU A 90 -2.98 10.69 -23.29
N GLN A 91 -3.74 10.69 -24.39
CA GLN A 91 -3.28 10.23 -25.71
C GLN A 91 -2.06 11.03 -26.18
N SER A 92 -2.03 12.35 -25.92
CA SER A 92 -0.92 13.24 -26.32
C SER A 92 0.39 12.94 -25.59
N VAL A 93 0.33 12.26 -24.44
CA VAL A 93 1.52 11.79 -23.70
C VAL A 93 1.76 10.29 -23.86
N GLY A 94 1.13 9.67 -24.86
CA GLY A 94 1.33 8.26 -25.22
C GLY A 94 0.55 7.26 -24.36
N ILE A 95 -0.56 7.67 -23.74
CA ILE A 95 -1.42 6.78 -22.94
C ILE A 95 -2.74 6.56 -23.69
N GLY A 96 -2.88 5.40 -24.33
CA GLY A 96 -4.08 5.01 -25.08
C GLY A 96 -5.25 4.59 -24.17
N ALA A 97 -6.42 4.31 -24.77
CA ALA A 97 -7.61 3.89 -24.01
C ALA A 97 -7.41 2.59 -23.23
N ASP A 98 -6.75 1.59 -23.82
CA ASP A 98 -6.45 0.32 -23.15
C ASP A 98 -5.47 0.52 -21.99
N ASP A 99 -4.45 1.36 -22.18
CA ASP A 99 -3.49 1.73 -21.14
C ASP A 99 -4.18 2.39 -19.95
N GLN A 100 -5.15 3.28 -20.20
CA GLN A 100 -5.92 3.93 -19.14
C GLN A 100 -6.65 2.91 -18.26
N ASN A 101 -7.21 1.85 -18.85
CA ASN A 101 -7.88 0.78 -18.11
C ASN A 101 -6.89 0.01 -17.21
N VAL A 102 -5.69 -0.28 -17.73
CA VAL A 102 -4.64 -0.96 -16.95
C VAL A 102 -4.10 -0.07 -15.84
N ILE A 103 -3.86 1.22 -16.10
CA ILE A 103 -3.43 2.20 -15.10
C ILE A 103 -4.49 2.31 -13.99
N ARG A 104 -5.77 2.49 -14.36
CA ARG A 104 -6.87 2.58 -13.39
C ARG A 104 -6.98 1.32 -12.54
N THR A 105 -6.89 0.15 -13.15
CA THR A 105 -6.94 -1.14 -12.45
C THR A 105 -5.78 -1.24 -11.45
N THR A 106 -4.58 -0.86 -11.87
CA THR A 106 -3.38 -0.84 -11.02
C THR A 106 -3.56 0.10 -9.82
N LEU A 107 -3.97 1.34 -10.07
CA LEU A 107 -4.21 2.33 -9.01
C LEU A 107 -5.32 1.88 -8.06
N SER A 108 -6.41 1.31 -8.57
CA SER A 108 -7.53 0.82 -7.74
C SER A 108 -7.12 -0.33 -6.82
N GLY A 109 -6.17 -1.17 -7.26
CA GLY A 109 -5.55 -2.19 -6.41
C GLY A 109 -4.84 -1.60 -5.21
N TYR A 110 -4.08 -0.51 -5.40
CA TYR A 110 -3.45 0.21 -4.29
C TYR A 110 -4.46 1.01 -3.44
N ASP A 111 -5.48 1.62 -4.06
CA ASP A 111 -6.52 2.41 -3.38
C ASP A 111 -7.32 1.55 -2.41
N THR A 112 -7.51 0.27 -2.71
CA THR A 112 -8.18 -0.68 -1.83
C THR A 112 -7.21 -1.43 -0.90
N GLY A 113 -6.02 -1.77 -1.39
CA GLY A 113 -5.04 -2.57 -0.65
C GLY A 113 -4.32 -1.79 0.45
N ASN A 114 -3.90 -0.54 0.19
CA ASN A 114 -3.13 0.24 1.14
C ASN A 114 -3.93 0.60 2.41
N PRO A 115 -5.19 1.06 2.34
CA PRO A 115 -6.02 1.29 3.53
C PRO A 115 -6.22 0.03 4.37
N LEU A 116 -6.46 -1.13 3.73
CA LEU A 116 -6.63 -2.40 4.44
C LEU A 116 -5.36 -2.77 5.22
N ASN A 117 -4.20 -2.70 4.57
CA ASN A 117 -2.93 -2.97 5.22
C ASN A 117 -2.67 -1.96 6.36
N LEU A 118 -2.89 -0.66 6.12
CA LEU A 118 -2.69 0.38 7.12
C LEU A 118 -3.49 0.11 8.40
N VAL A 119 -4.80 -0.14 8.28
CA VAL A 119 -5.67 -0.42 9.43
C VAL A 119 -5.25 -1.72 10.13
N GLY A 120 -5.03 -2.80 9.36
CA GLY A 120 -4.63 -4.10 9.91
C GLY A 120 -3.31 -4.04 10.68
N PHE A 121 -2.27 -3.42 10.12
CA PHE A 121 -0.98 -3.30 10.79
C PHE A 121 -1.03 -2.30 11.95
N CYS A 122 -1.87 -1.25 11.88
CA CYS A 122 -2.11 -0.38 13.03
C CYS A 122 -2.77 -1.11 14.20
N ALA A 123 -3.59 -2.14 13.94
CA ALA A 123 -4.15 -3.00 14.98
C ALA A 123 -3.05 -3.82 15.69
N VAL A 124 -2.17 -4.46 14.92
CA VAL A 124 -1.01 -5.20 15.48
C VAL A 124 -0.12 -4.27 16.28
N ARG A 125 0.16 -3.08 15.74
CA ARG A 125 0.93 -2.04 16.41
C ARG A 125 0.30 -1.64 17.75
N ALA A 126 -1.01 -1.43 17.80
CA ALA A 126 -1.72 -1.14 19.06
C ALA A 126 -1.50 -2.24 20.11
N ARG A 127 -1.55 -3.51 19.69
CA ARG A 127 -1.27 -4.66 20.58
C ARG A 127 0.17 -4.69 21.07
N LEU A 128 1.15 -4.43 20.20
CA LEU A 128 2.58 -4.38 20.56
C LEU A 128 2.94 -3.22 21.50
N HIS A 129 2.10 -2.18 21.56
CA HIS A 129 2.20 -1.09 22.54
C HIS A 129 1.42 -1.36 23.83
N GLY A 130 0.78 -2.52 23.96
CA GLY A 130 0.00 -2.87 25.16
C GLY A 130 -1.28 -2.05 25.32
N LEU A 131 -1.82 -1.48 24.24
CA LEU A 131 -3.10 -0.79 24.31
C LEU A 131 -4.23 -1.78 24.59
N THR A 132 -5.12 -1.43 25.51
CA THR A 132 -6.29 -2.26 25.85
C THR A 132 -7.20 -2.41 24.63
N PRO A 133 -7.43 -3.63 24.12
CA PRO A 133 -8.26 -3.81 22.94
C PRO A 133 -9.72 -3.43 23.22
N PRO A 134 -10.37 -2.62 22.37
CA PRO A 134 -11.79 -2.33 22.51
C PRO A 134 -12.62 -3.54 22.08
N ALA A 135 -13.91 -3.57 22.48
CA ALA A 135 -14.85 -4.54 21.95
C ALA A 135 -15.02 -4.34 20.44
N CYS A 136 -14.85 -5.41 19.65
CA CYS A 136 -14.95 -5.36 18.19
C CYS A 136 -15.96 -6.41 17.70
N PRO A 137 -17.26 -6.07 17.62
CA PRO A 137 -18.27 -7.01 17.19
C PRO A 137 -18.01 -7.46 15.75
N CYS A 138 -18.12 -8.77 15.51
CA CYS A 138 -18.04 -9.34 14.17
C CYS A 138 -19.18 -8.79 13.30
N ILE A 139 -18.89 -8.34 12.08
CA ILE A 139 -19.94 -7.87 11.16
C ILE A 139 -20.26 -8.87 10.05
N GLN A 140 -19.76 -10.11 10.17
CA GLN A 140 -20.04 -11.26 9.31
C GLN A 140 -20.42 -10.90 7.87
N GLN A 141 -19.42 -10.54 7.09
CA GLN A 141 -19.24 -10.84 5.67
C GLN A 141 -17.96 -10.12 5.24
N ALA A 142 -16.89 -10.89 4.99
CA ALA A 142 -15.80 -10.35 4.18
C ALA A 142 -16.40 -10.04 2.80
N PRO A 143 -16.18 -8.84 2.23
CA PRO A 143 -16.62 -8.57 0.87
C PRO A 143 -16.06 -9.66 -0.04
N ARG A 144 -16.90 -10.25 -0.90
CA ARG A 144 -16.40 -11.11 -1.98
C ARG A 144 -15.49 -10.25 -2.84
N ARG A 145 -14.18 -10.47 -2.73
CA ARG A 145 -13.23 -9.80 -3.60
C ARG A 145 -13.40 -10.37 -5.01
N PRO A 146 -13.61 -9.52 -6.03
CA PRO A 146 -13.55 -9.99 -7.40
C PRO A 146 -12.16 -10.59 -7.66
N PRO A 147 -12.04 -11.54 -8.61
CA PRO A 147 -10.75 -12.07 -8.99
C PRO A 147 -9.82 -10.93 -9.42
N PRO A 148 -8.50 -11.08 -9.22
CA PRO A 148 -7.56 -10.04 -9.59
C PRO A 148 -7.68 -9.71 -11.08
N ALA A 149 -7.99 -8.45 -11.39
CA ALA A 149 -7.96 -7.95 -12.76
C ALA A 149 -6.51 -7.72 -13.21
N ALA A 150 -6.27 -7.74 -14.52
CA ALA A 150 -4.94 -7.52 -15.09
C ALA A 150 -4.42 -6.11 -14.73
N CYS A 151 -3.35 -6.05 -13.94
CA CYS A 151 -2.68 -4.81 -13.53
C CYS A 151 -1.29 -4.72 -14.18
N ALA A 152 -0.71 -3.52 -14.18
CA ALA A 152 0.62 -3.26 -14.70
C ALA A 152 1.67 -4.07 -13.92
N LEU A 153 2.53 -4.81 -14.64
CA LEU A 153 3.61 -5.56 -14.04
C LEU A 153 4.65 -4.62 -13.43
N LEU A 154 5.31 -5.07 -12.37
CA LEU A 154 6.38 -4.30 -11.72
C LEU A 154 7.66 -4.40 -12.55
N MET A 155 8.18 -3.26 -13.01
CA MET A 155 9.46 -3.19 -13.74
C MET A 155 10.63 -2.95 -12.78
N ASN A 156 11.76 -3.60 -13.02
CA ASN A 156 13.01 -3.34 -12.32
C ASN A 156 13.71 -2.10 -12.90
N LEU A 157 14.51 -1.39 -12.09
CA LEU A 157 15.12 -0.13 -12.52
C LEU A 157 16.13 -0.29 -13.67
N ASP A 158 16.76 -1.45 -13.78
CA ASP A 158 17.71 -1.83 -14.83
C ASP A 158 17.03 -2.23 -16.16
N GLU A 159 15.74 -2.55 -16.11
CA GLU A 159 14.91 -2.78 -17.31
C GLU A 159 14.43 -1.46 -17.95
N MET A 160 14.57 -0.33 -17.25
CA MET A 160 14.11 0.98 -17.68
C MET A 160 15.16 1.73 -18.49
N ALA A 161 14.72 2.53 -19.47
CA ALA A 161 15.59 3.55 -20.05
C ALA A 161 16.09 4.51 -18.93
N PRO A 162 17.33 5.02 -18.99
CA PRO A 162 17.93 5.79 -17.88
C PRO A 162 17.08 6.98 -17.40
N HIS A 163 16.45 7.70 -18.33
CA HIS A 163 15.59 8.84 -17.98
C HIS A 163 14.26 8.41 -17.33
N VAL A 164 13.74 7.22 -17.65
CA VAL A 164 12.54 6.66 -17.01
C VAL A 164 12.86 6.21 -15.59
N ALA A 165 13.99 5.53 -15.40
CA ALA A 165 14.48 5.15 -14.08
C ALA A 165 14.68 6.39 -13.18
N GLU A 166 15.16 7.49 -13.76
CA GLU A 166 15.31 8.75 -13.05
C GLU A 166 13.97 9.37 -12.68
N MET A 167 13.00 9.40 -13.61
CA MET A 167 11.64 9.86 -13.31
C MET A 167 10.98 9.02 -12.22
N VAL A 168 11.18 7.70 -12.20
CA VAL A 168 10.71 6.81 -11.14
C VAL A 168 11.29 7.21 -9.78
N ARG A 169 12.58 7.55 -9.70
CA ARG A 169 13.21 8.02 -8.46
C ARG A 169 12.64 9.38 -8.03
N ILE A 170 12.47 10.30 -8.97
CA ILE A 170 11.91 11.64 -8.73
C ILE A 170 10.50 11.52 -8.14
N VAL A 171 9.58 10.81 -8.80
CA VAL A 171 8.19 10.72 -8.31
C VAL A 171 8.05 9.85 -7.06
N ASN A 172 9.01 8.99 -6.76
CA ASN A 172 9.05 8.26 -5.49
C ASN A 172 9.29 9.19 -4.28
N LEU A 173 9.91 10.34 -4.49
CA LEU A 173 10.13 11.35 -3.45
C LEU A 173 8.89 12.21 -3.17
N ILE A 174 7.89 12.21 -4.07
CA ILE A 174 6.64 12.95 -3.87
C ILE A 174 5.87 12.32 -2.70
N GLY A 175 5.55 13.16 -1.71
CA GLY A 175 4.95 12.74 -0.45
C GLY A 175 5.94 12.12 0.55
N ALA A 176 7.24 12.03 0.23
CA ALA A 176 8.25 11.47 1.11
C ALA A 176 8.89 12.52 2.03
N ARG A 177 9.05 12.20 3.31
CA ARG A 177 9.84 12.99 4.29
C ARG A 177 10.56 12.07 5.27
N GLY A 178 11.68 12.54 5.82
CA GLY A 178 12.51 11.73 6.74
C GLY A 178 12.86 10.36 6.13
N ARG A 179 12.68 9.29 6.92
CA ARG A 179 12.95 7.88 6.53
C ARG A 179 12.21 7.44 5.26
N ALA A 180 11.10 8.09 4.90
CA ALA A 180 10.38 7.74 3.68
C ALA A 180 11.17 8.05 2.40
N ARG A 181 12.17 8.94 2.46
CA ARG A 181 13.04 9.26 1.32
C ARG A 181 13.94 8.09 0.93
N ASP A 182 14.22 7.19 1.88
CA ASP A 182 15.07 6.02 1.68
C ASP A 182 14.27 4.79 1.19
N LEU A 183 12.93 4.90 1.12
CA LEU A 183 12.06 3.81 0.71
C LEU A 183 11.60 3.97 -0.75
N GLN A 184 11.86 2.94 -1.55
CA GLN A 184 11.32 2.83 -2.89
C GLN A 184 9.97 2.08 -2.87
N VAL A 185 8.86 2.79 -3.13
CA VAL A 185 7.54 2.16 -3.29
C VAL A 185 7.38 1.56 -4.68
N SER A 186 6.47 0.61 -4.81
CA SER A 186 6.25 -0.14 -6.04
C SER A 186 5.52 0.67 -7.13
N LEU A 187 4.58 1.55 -6.76
CA LEU A 187 3.70 2.22 -7.74
C LEU A 187 4.44 2.97 -8.87
N PRO A 188 5.45 3.81 -8.61
CA PRO A 188 6.22 4.46 -9.68
C PRO A 188 6.78 3.47 -10.71
N ARG A 189 7.22 2.29 -10.26
CA ARG A 189 7.76 1.24 -11.13
C ARG A 189 6.67 0.49 -11.91
N ASN A 190 5.47 0.34 -11.35
CA ASN A 190 4.32 -0.15 -12.10
C ASN A 190 3.90 0.85 -13.20
N LEU A 191 4.06 2.15 -12.97
CA LEU A 191 3.71 3.18 -13.96
C LEU A 191 4.81 3.45 -14.99
N ALA A 192 5.99 2.82 -14.85
CA ALA A 192 7.13 3.04 -15.74
C ALA A 192 6.91 2.55 -17.19
N HIS A 193 5.92 1.68 -17.41
CA HIS A 193 5.45 1.30 -18.75
C HIS A 193 4.91 2.52 -19.54
N TRP A 194 4.49 3.57 -18.83
CA TRP A 194 3.96 4.80 -19.42
C TRP A 194 4.75 6.02 -18.89
N PRO A 195 5.90 6.37 -19.49
CA PRO A 195 6.69 7.52 -19.06
C PRO A 195 5.88 8.83 -18.99
N GLY A 196 4.91 9.02 -19.89
CA GLY A 196 3.96 10.14 -19.85
C GLY A 196 3.17 10.21 -18.53
N MET A 197 2.81 9.08 -17.94
CA MET A 197 2.11 9.03 -16.65
C MET A 197 3.02 9.47 -15.50
N LEU A 198 4.32 9.17 -15.56
CA LEU A 198 5.29 9.65 -14.57
C LEU A 198 5.45 11.18 -14.63
N VAL A 199 5.42 11.75 -15.84
CA VAL A 199 5.44 13.21 -16.02
C VAL A 199 4.17 13.83 -15.44
N LEU A 200 2.99 13.28 -15.75
CA LEU A 200 1.71 13.77 -15.22
C LEU A 200 1.63 13.67 -13.68
N TYR A 201 2.11 12.55 -13.12
CA TYR A 201 2.24 12.38 -11.68
C TYR A 201 3.13 13.49 -11.08
N TYR A 202 4.33 13.68 -11.62
CA TYR A 202 5.23 14.74 -11.19
C TYR A 202 4.56 16.13 -11.24
N THR A 203 4.07 16.53 -12.42
CA THR A 203 3.51 17.87 -12.65
C THR A 203 2.29 18.15 -11.77
N ALA A 204 1.44 17.16 -11.52
CA ALA A 204 0.24 17.35 -10.71
C ALA A 204 0.54 17.37 -9.20
N LEU A 205 1.42 16.50 -8.71
CA LEU A 205 1.57 16.27 -7.27
C LEU A 205 2.80 16.94 -6.64
N GLN A 206 3.80 17.34 -7.44
CA GLN A 206 4.96 18.10 -6.92
C GLN A 206 4.55 19.43 -6.27
N PRO A 207 3.67 20.27 -6.86
CA PRO A 207 3.26 21.52 -6.22
C PRO A 207 2.54 21.30 -4.88
N LEU A 208 1.77 20.20 -4.77
CA LEU A 208 1.06 19.82 -3.54
C LEU A 208 2.01 19.27 -2.47
N HIS A 209 3.11 18.63 -2.88
CA HIS A 209 4.20 18.28 -1.99
C HIS A 209 4.91 19.52 -1.46
N ASP A 210 5.30 20.44 -2.36
CA ASP A 210 6.10 21.62 -2.03
C ASP A 210 5.36 22.59 -1.12
N ASN A 211 4.06 22.79 -1.34
CA ASN A 211 3.23 23.63 -0.48
C ASN A 211 2.75 22.93 0.81
N GLY A 212 3.12 21.66 1.02
CA GLY A 212 2.82 20.88 2.23
C GLY A 212 1.41 20.28 2.30
N SER A 213 0.50 20.58 1.36
CA SER A 213 -0.88 20.06 1.39
C SER A 213 -0.95 18.53 1.28
N LEU A 214 -0.12 17.92 0.43
CA LEU A 214 -0.02 16.46 0.33
C LEU A 214 0.54 15.85 1.62
N LEU A 215 1.52 16.51 2.25
CA LEU A 215 2.11 16.04 3.51
C LEU A 215 1.11 16.10 4.66
N ALA A 216 0.28 17.14 4.72
CA ALA A 216 -0.80 17.26 5.69
C ALA A 216 -1.85 16.14 5.50
N ALA A 217 -2.23 15.84 4.25
CA ALA A 217 -3.15 14.74 3.96
C ALA A 217 -2.57 13.37 4.38
N ILE A 218 -1.27 13.13 4.15
CA ILE A 218 -0.57 11.93 4.61
C ILE A 218 -0.61 11.83 6.14
N ASP A 219 -0.39 12.93 6.85
CA ASP A 219 -0.44 12.95 8.32
C ASP A 219 -1.83 12.66 8.87
N ALA A 220 -2.86 13.20 8.23
CA ALA A 220 -4.25 12.90 8.56
C ALA A 220 -4.55 11.41 8.36
N VAL A 221 -4.11 10.81 7.25
CA VAL A 221 -4.27 9.37 6.97
C VAL A 221 -3.53 8.51 8.00
N ILE A 222 -2.30 8.87 8.37
CA ILE A 222 -1.54 8.14 9.41
C ILE A 222 -2.29 8.21 10.74
N ALA A 223 -2.75 9.40 11.16
CA ALA A 223 -3.48 9.57 12.41
C ALA A 223 -4.80 8.77 12.41
N ASP A 224 -5.55 8.81 11.31
CA ASP A 224 -6.82 8.07 11.17
C ASP A 224 -6.60 6.56 11.14
N GLY A 225 -5.61 6.08 10.37
CA GLY A 225 -5.23 4.67 10.33
C GLY A 225 -4.86 4.11 11.71
N ARG A 226 -4.15 4.89 12.53
CA ARG A 226 -3.82 4.52 13.91
C ARG A 226 -5.07 4.40 14.79
N ARG A 227 -6.00 5.36 14.71
CA ARG A 227 -7.27 5.32 15.45
C ARG A 227 -8.11 4.11 15.04
N ARG A 228 -8.30 3.90 13.74
CA ARG A 228 -9.09 2.78 13.20
C ARG A 228 -8.46 1.42 13.47
N GLY A 229 -7.14 1.32 13.35
CA GLY A 229 -6.41 0.10 13.70
C GLY A 229 -6.61 -0.28 15.17
N HIS A 230 -6.56 0.69 16.08
CA HIS A 230 -6.90 0.45 17.48
C HIS A 230 -8.38 0.04 17.66
N ALA A 231 -9.31 0.69 16.97
CA ALA A 231 -10.74 0.36 17.04
C ALA A 231 -11.04 -1.10 16.65
N VAL A 232 -10.24 -1.69 15.76
CA VAL A 232 -10.39 -3.10 15.35
C VAL A 232 -9.45 -4.07 16.06
N SER A 233 -8.59 -3.60 16.99
CA SER A 233 -7.58 -4.46 17.60
C SER A 233 -8.15 -5.56 18.50
N GLY A 234 -9.39 -5.42 18.96
CA GLY A 234 -10.10 -6.49 19.69
C GLY A 234 -10.53 -7.68 18.83
N ALA A 235 -10.43 -7.57 17.50
CA ALA A 235 -10.69 -8.68 16.58
C ALA A 235 -9.40 -9.44 16.17
N LEU A 236 -8.23 -9.06 16.71
CA LEU A 236 -7.00 -9.82 16.50
C LEU A 236 -7.08 -11.20 17.16
N GLY A 237 -6.27 -12.14 16.68
CA GLY A 237 -6.14 -13.47 17.27
C GLY A 237 -5.57 -13.45 18.69
N ASN A 238 -5.86 -14.50 19.46
CA ASN A 238 -5.40 -14.69 20.84
C ASN A 238 -3.94 -15.20 20.95
N THR A 239 -3.11 -14.91 19.95
CA THR A 239 -1.67 -15.25 20.00
C THR A 239 -1.00 -14.51 21.15
N GLY A 240 -0.19 -15.20 21.97
CA GLY A 240 0.63 -14.54 23.00
C GLY A 240 1.60 -13.52 22.38
N LEU A 241 2.14 -12.60 23.19
CA LEU A 241 3.22 -11.73 22.71
C LEU A 241 4.45 -12.58 22.37
N PRO A 242 5.24 -12.21 21.34
CA PRO A 242 6.49 -12.88 21.06
C PRO A 242 7.53 -12.45 22.10
N ASP A 243 8.72 -13.04 22.05
CA ASP A 243 9.85 -12.59 22.88
C ASP A 243 10.17 -11.11 22.61
N THR A 244 10.88 -10.47 23.54
CA THR A 244 11.17 -9.03 23.51
C THR A 244 11.94 -8.59 22.28
N GLU A 245 12.86 -9.42 21.78
CA GLU A 245 13.69 -9.11 20.62
C GLU A 245 12.83 -9.11 19.35
N THR A 246 12.06 -10.18 19.14
CA THR A 246 11.13 -10.32 18.03
C THR A 246 10.05 -9.23 18.07
N ALA A 247 9.48 -8.93 19.24
CA ALA A 247 8.48 -7.88 19.42
C ALA A 247 9.03 -6.49 19.03
N THR A 248 10.28 -6.21 19.41
CA THR A 248 10.96 -4.94 19.07
C THR A 248 11.22 -4.86 17.58
N ALA A 249 11.73 -5.93 16.97
CA ALA A 249 12.01 -5.98 15.53
C ALA A 249 10.72 -5.82 14.68
N ILE A 250 9.61 -6.44 15.09
CA ILE A 250 8.31 -6.22 14.44
C ILE A 250 7.90 -4.76 14.59
N ARG A 251 7.97 -4.19 15.80
CA ARG A 251 7.59 -2.79 16.03
C ARG A 251 8.39 -1.82 15.16
N ASP A 252 9.70 -2.02 15.06
CA ASP A 252 10.57 -1.18 14.23
C ASP A 252 10.24 -1.31 12.74
N SER A 253 9.94 -2.53 12.27
CA SER A 253 9.43 -2.77 10.91
C SER A 253 8.14 -2.01 10.65
N LEU A 254 7.15 -2.10 11.57
CA LEU A 254 5.87 -1.42 11.43
C LEU A 254 6.03 0.11 11.48
N GLU A 255 6.78 0.65 12.43
CA GLU A 255 7.02 2.10 12.55
C GLU A 255 7.82 2.66 11.36
N ASN A 256 8.58 1.82 10.65
CA ASN A 256 9.20 2.21 9.39
C ASN A 256 8.21 2.12 8.22
N LEU A 257 7.68 0.93 7.91
CA LEU A 257 6.99 0.69 6.64
C LEU A 257 5.54 1.19 6.61
N VAL A 258 4.84 1.18 7.75
CA VAL A 258 3.42 1.59 7.80
C VAL A 258 3.24 3.07 7.43
N PRO A 259 3.89 4.03 8.11
CA PRO A 259 3.75 5.44 7.77
C PRO A 259 4.45 5.79 6.45
N ASN A 260 5.63 5.22 6.20
CA ASN A 260 6.51 5.71 5.14
C ASN A 260 6.30 5.06 3.77
N ALA A 261 5.67 3.88 3.70
CA ALA A 261 5.34 3.21 2.44
C ALA A 261 3.83 3.20 2.18
N MET A 262 3.05 2.47 2.97
CA MET A 262 1.63 2.25 2.66
C MET A 262 0.76 3.50 2.93
N ALA A 263 0.88 4.13 4.11
CA ALA A 263 0.06 5.30 4.44
C ALA A 263 0.34 6.49 3.52
N ARG A 264 1.63 6.74 3.22
CA ARG A 264 2.07 7.75 2.24
C ARG A 264 1.37 7.61 0.90
N MET A 265 1.24 6.38 0.41
CA MET A 265 0.71 6.12 -0.93
C MET A 265 -0.81 6.21 -1.01
N ILE A 266 -1.54 6.26 0.11
CA ILE A 266 -3.01 6.36 0.09
C ILE A 266 -3.46 7.69 -0.55
N PRO A 267 -3.08 8.89 -0.04
CA PRO A 267 -3.40 10.16 -0.70
C PRO A 267 -2.89 10.25 -2.14
N VAL A 268 -1.66 9.79 -2.39
CA VAL A 268 -1.04 9.83 -3.72
C VAL A 268 -1.88 9.05 -4.73
N VAL A 269 -2.24 7.81 -4.42
CA VAL A 269 -3.03 6.96 -5.32
C VAL A 269 -4.41 7.55 -5.56
N SER A 270 -5.09 8.03 -4.52
CA SER A 270 -6.40 8.65 -4.67
C SER A 270 -6.36 9.93 -5.50
N LEU A 271 -5.31 10.75 -5.38
CA LEU A 271 -5.09 11.91 -6.24
C LEU A 271 -4.81 11.51 -7.70
N LEU A 272 -3.99 10.49 -7.94
CA LEU A 272 -3.73 9.98 -9.30
C LEU A 272 -4.99 9.39 -9.95
N LEU A 273 -5.86 8.74 -9.18
CA LEU A 273 -7.17 8.29 -9.68
C LEU A 273 -8.05 9.47 -10.11
N ARG A 274 -8.01 10.59 -9.37
CA ARG A 274 -8.76 11.82 -9.70
C ARG A 274 -8.21 12.54 -10.95
N LEU A 275 -6.95 12.29 -11.33
CA LEU A 275 -6.40 12.80 -12.59
C LEU A 275 -6.99 12.11 -13.81
N LEU A 276 -7.38 10.84 -13.71
CA LEU A 276 -7.90 10.08 -14.85
C LEU A 276 -9.33 10.52 -15.20
N PRO A 277 -9.74 10.43 -16.49
CA PRO A 277 -11.14 10.61 -16.90
C PRO A 277 -12.10 9.75 -16.10
N ARG A 278 -13.39 10.13 -15.99
CA ARG A 278 -14.39 9.23 -15.41
C ARG A 278 -14.70 8.12 -16.41
N GLU A 279 -15.08 6.95 -15.93
CA GLU A 279 -15.42 5.81 -16.80
C GLU A 279 -16.56 6.13 -17.79
N THR A 280 -17.44 7.07 -17.44
CA THR A 280 -18.52 7.56 -18.32
C THR A 280 -18.04 8.43 -19.49
N ASP A 281 -16.83 8.99 -19.41
CA ASP A 281 -16.29 9.90 -20.41
C ASP A 281 -15.59 9.15 -21.56
N ASN A 282 -15.28 7.86 -21.37
CA ASN A 282 -14.64 6.99 -22.38
C ASN A 282 -15.63 6.37 -23.37
N ALA A 283 -16.93 6.65 -23.23
CA ALA A 283 -18.00 6.13 -24.08
C ALA A 283 -18.50 7.14 -25.14
N ARG A 284 -17.77 8.22 -25.39
CA ARG A 284 -18.10 9.24 -26.40
C ARG A 284 -16.96 9.46 -27.39
#